data_AF-M1HBB4-F1
#
_entry.id   AF-M1HBB4-F1
#
_cell.length_a   1.000
_cell.length_b   1.000
_cell.length_c   1.000
_cell.angle_alpha   90.00
_cell.angle_beta   90.00
_cell.angle_gamma   90.00
#
_symmetry.space_group_name_H-M   'P 1'
#
loop_
_entity.id
_entity.type
_entity.pdbx_description
1 polymer ?
#
loop_
_entity_poly.entity_id
_entity_poly.type
_entity_poly.pdbx_seq_one_letter_code
_entity_poly.pdbx_strand_id
1 'polypeptide(L)'
;ACWWCKSPDVARVIEERGEDGYFEGKWARLGEEIVNPIGCSDCHDTQSDGFKNGEPALKVTRPYVERAFEAIGKKFDEQSRLDQQASVCAQCHVEYYFTGPNKSVKFPWDQGTTVEDMERYYDALNFKDWTHKVSKAPMLKAQHPGYETWGEGIHGKNKVVCVDCHMP
;
A
#
# COMPACT_ATOMS: atom_id res chain seq x y z
N ALA A 1 7.15 2.62 9.86
CA ALA A 1 7.08 2.47 8.39
C ALA A 1 7.39 1.07 7.89
N CYS A 2 8.60 0.50 8.08
CA CYS A 2 8.95 -0.81 7.48
C CYS A 2 8.04 -2.00 7.88
N TRP A 3 7.32 -1.89 9.00
CA TRP A 3 6.34 -2.90 9.41
C TRP A 3 5.05 -2.89 8.60
N TRP A 4 4.78 -1.87 7.79
CA TRP A 4 3.45 -1.61 7.26
C TRP A 4 2.88 -2.81 6.49
N CYS A 5 3.57 -3.34 5.48
CA CYS A 5 3.11 -4.52 4.74
C CYS A 5 3.49 -5.86 5.38
N LYS A 6 3.41 -6.02 6.70
CA LYS A 6 3.94 -7.23 7.35
C LYS A 6 3.00 -7.90 8.34
N SER A 7 1.94 -7.22 8.78
CA SER A 7 1.13 -7.71 9.88
C SER A 7 -0.20 -6.97 10.02
N PRO A 8 -1.28 -7.65 10.47
CA PRO A 8 -2.54 -7.01 10.85
C PRO A 8 -2.40 -6.18 12.13
N ASP A 9 -1.36 -6.40 12.95
CA ASP A 9 -1.08 -5.57 14.13
C ASP A 9 -0.85 -4.11 13.74
N VAL A 10 -0.47 -3.83 12.50
CA VAL A 10 -0.35 -2.45 12.03
C VAL A 10 -1.69 -1.73 12.05
N ALA A 11 -2.77 -2.37 11.59
CA ALA A 11 -4.10 -1.76 11.63
C ALA A 11 -4.52 -1.49 13.09
N ARG A 12 -4.28 -2.46 13.99
CA ARG A 12 -4.50 -2.31 15.44
C ARG A 12 -3.73 -1.12 16.03
N VAL A 13 -2.43 -1.02 15.75
CA VAL A 13 -1.60 0.07 16.30
C VAL A 13 -2.00 1.43 15.72
N ILE A 14 -2.42 1.49 14.44
CA ILE A 14 -2.96 2.73 13.84
C ILE A 14 -4.28 3.12 14.53
N GLU A 15 -5.15 2.17 14.84
CA GLU A 15 -6.41 2.43 15.55
C GLU A 15 -6.15 2.92 16.98
N GLU A 16 -5.22 2.30 17.71
CA GLU A 16 -4.89 2.68 19.10
C GLU A 16 -4.15 4.01 19.21
N ARG A 17 -3.26 4.33 18.24
CA ARG A 17 -2.28 5.42 18.37
C ARG A 17 -2.39 6.49 17.29
N GLY A 18 -3.31 6.34 16.34
CA GLY A 18 -3.39 7.16 15.14
C GLY A 18 -2.27 6.84 14.14
N GLU A 19 -2.43 7.33 12.91
CA GLU A 19 -1.45 7.13 11.83
C GLU A 19 -0.08 7.74 12.18
N ASP A 20 -0.05 8.96 12.71
CA ASP A 20 1.19 9.64 13.11
C ASP A 20 1.90 8.89 14.25
N GLY A 21 1.15 8.46 15.27
CA GLY A 21 1.70 7.70 16.40
C GLY A 21 2.19 6.29 16.00
N TYR A 22 1.65 5.72 14.93
CA TYR A 22 2.19 4.50 14.32
C TYR A 22 3.54 4.75 13.63
N PHE A 23 3.64 5.80 12.79
CA PHE A 23 4.85 6.07 12.02
C PHE A 23 6.00 6.63 12.86
N GLU A 24 5.72 7.27 14.00
CA GLU A 24 6.73 7.84 14.87
C GLU A 24 7.75 6.80 15.39
N GLY A 25 9.02 7.21 15.42
CA GLY A 25 10.11 6.47 16.03
C GLY A 25 10.83 5.49 15.09
N LYS A 26 11.56 4.55 15.69
CA LYS A 26 12.35 3.54 14.96
C LYS A 26 11.55 2.26 14.78
N TRP A 27 11.89 1.49 13.75
CA TRP A 27 11.32 0.14 13.50
C TRP A 27 11.33 -0.76 14.75
N ALA A 28 12.41 -0.74 15.53
CA ALA A 28 12.56 -1.56 16.74
C ALA A 28 11.52 -1.25 17.84
N ARG A 29 10.92 -0.06 17.86
CA ARG A 29 9.93 0.34 18.89
C ARG A 29 8.71 -0.57 18.91
N LEU A 30 8.30 -1.08 17.74
CA LEU A 30 7.10 -1.90 17.59
C LEU A 30 7.41 -3.40 17.53
N GLY A 31 8.65 -3.82 17.86
CA GLY A 31 9.06 -5.22 17.76
C GLY A 31 8.25 -6.18 18.65
N GLU A 32 7.78 -5.71 19.81
CA GLU A 32 6.92 -6.49 20.72
C GLU A 32 5.43 -6.31 20.42
N GLU A 33 5.08 -5.37 19.53
CA GLU A 33 3.70 -5.01 19.18
C GLU A 33 3.23 -5.68 17.88
N ILE A 34 4.17 -5.90 16.95
CA ILE A 34 3.91 -6.39 15.61
C ILE A 34 4.49 -7.79 15.51
N VAL A 35 3.68 -8.77 15.89
CA VAL A 35 4.10 -10.15 16.14
C VAL A 35 3.28 -11.17 15.36
N ASN A 36 2.11 -10.77 14.87
CA ASN A 36 1.29 -11.63 14.03
C ASN A 36 1.71 -11.49 12.56
N PRO A 37 1.80 -12.60 11.79
CA PRO A 37 2.00 -12.52 10.35
C PRO A 37 0.78 -11.91 9.65
N ILE A 38 0.96 -11.49 8.39
CA ILE A 38 -0.13 -11.03 7.50
C ILE A 38 -1.34 -11.97 7.61
N GLY A 39 -2.53 -11.40 7.82
CA GLY A 39 -3.71 -12.19 8.18
C GLY A 39 -5.04 -11.52 7.87
N CYS A 40 -6.11 -12.06 8.46
CA CYS A 40 -7.50 -11.73 8.10
C CYS A 40 -7.78 -10.22 8.11
N SER A 41 -7.39 -9.54 9.19
CA SER A 41 -7.65 -8.11 9.39
C SER A 41 -6.76 -7.18 8.56
N ASP A 42 -5.90 -7.69 7.67
CA ASP A 42 -5.24 -6.85 6.66
C ASP A 42 -6.15 -6.59 5.46
N CYS A 43 -7.06 -7.53 5.13
CA CYS A 43 -7.85 -7.52 3.90
C CYS A 43 -9.37 -7.52 4.12
N HIS A 44 -9.84 -7.85 5.32
CA HIS A 44 -11.25 -8.06 5.63
C HIS A 44 -11.72 -7.14 6.77
N ASP A 45 -12.96 -6.67 6.69
CA ASP A 45 -13.67 -6.09 7.83
C ASP A 45 -14.17 -7.21 8.75
N THR A 46 -13.28 -7.66 9.63
CA THR A 46 -13.52 -8.78 10.54
C THR A 46 -14.57 -8.47 11.62
N GLN A 47 -14.99 -7.21 11.77
CA GLN A 47 -16.01 -6.79 12.73
C GLN A 47 -17.42 -6.74 12.11
N SER A 48 -17.50 -6.68 10.78
CA SER A 48 -18.77 -6.62 10.05
C SER A 48 -19.64 -7.87 10.24
N ASP A 49 -20.96 -7.69 10.18
CA ASP A 49 -21.89 -8.82 10.19
C ASP A 49 -21.79 -9.65 8.89
N GLY A 50 -21.42 -9.02 7.77
CA GLY A 50 -21.12 -9.72 6.52
C GLY A 50 -20.03 -10.76 6.71
N PHE A 51 -18.90 -10.38 7.35
CA PHE A 51 -17.82 -11.32 7.64
C PHE A 51 -18.26 -12.46 8.55
N LYS A 52 -19.04 -12.16 9.61
CA LYS A 52 -19.61 -13.19 10.50
C LYS A 52 -20.51 -14.18 9.75
N ASN A 53 -21.19 -13.72 8.71
CA ASN A 53 -22.10 -14.52 7.89
C ASN A 53 -21.41 -15.19 6.69
N GLY A 54 -20.08 -15.15 6.61
CA GLY A 54 -19.29 -15.82 5.57
C GLY A 54 -19.11 -15.02 4.28
N GLU A 55 -19.52 -13.75 4.25
CA GLU A 55 -19.16 -12.84 3.16
C GLU A 55 -17.71 -12.37 3.31
N PRO A 56 -17.02 -12.04 2.21
CA PRO A 56 -15.63 -11.61 2.29
C PRO A 56 -15.48 -10.27 3.03
N ALA A 57 -16.43 -9.34 2.93
CA ALA A 57 -16.33 -8.00 3.53
C ALA A 57 -14.95 -7.35 3.30
N LEU A 58 -14.51 -7.24 2.03
CA LEU A 58 -13.19 -6.71 1.69
C LEU A 58 -13.03 -5.27 2.20
N LYS A 59 -11.83 -4.96 2.69
CA LYS A 59 -11.51 -3.65 3.27
C LYS A 59 -10.08 -3.25 2.99
N VAL A 60 -9.88 -1.97 2.67
CA VAL A 60 -8.58 -1.31 2.82
C VAL A 60 -8.44 -0.90 4.28
N THR A 61 -7.41 -1.40 4.95
CA THR A 61 -7.25 -1.27 6.40
C THR A 61 -6.25 -0.18 6.78
N ARG A 62 -5.66 0.48 5.77
CA ARG A 62 -4.54 1.41 5.89
C ARG A 62 -4.93 2.78 5.29
N PRO A 63 -5.03 3.85 6.09
CA PRO A 63 -5.54 5.15 5.60
C PRO A 63 -4.71 5.75 4.45
N TYR A 64 -3.38 5.59 4.48
CA TYR A 64 -2.51 6.06 3.40
C TYR A 64 -2.70 5.31 2.06
N VAL A 65 -3.29 4.11 2.09
CA VAL A 65 -3.66 3.36 0.88
C VAL A 65 -4.96 3.90 0.29
N GLU A 66 -5.94 4.24 1.13
CA GLU A 66 -7.17 4.90 0.67
C GLU A 66 -6.84 6.20 -0.06
N ARG A 67 -5.94 7.01 0.52
CA ARG A 67 -5.46 8.24 -0.12
C ARG A 67 -4.75 8.01 -1.46
N ALA A 68 -4.01 6.92 -1.59
CA ALA A 68 -3.37 6.57 -2.86
C ALA A 68 -4.40 6.18 -3.93
N PHE A 69 -5.45 5.45 -3.55
CA PHE A 69 -6.57 5.13 -4.42
C PHE A 69 -7.38 6.35 -4.83
N GLU A 70 -7.61 7.27 -3.90
CA GLU A 70 -8.22 8.57 -4.18
C GLU A 70 -7.41 9.37 -5.20
N ALA A 71 -6.07 9.40 -5.08
CA ALA A 71 -5.18 10.13 -5.99
C ALA A 71 -5.30 9.68 -7.46
N ILE A 72 -5.66 8.43 -7.69
CA ILE A 72 -5.87 7.86 -9.04
C ILE A 72 -7.35 7.75 -9.43
N GLY A 73 -8.25 8.39 -8.67
CA GLY A 73 -9.68 8.42 -8.97
C GLY A 73 -10.39 7.07 -8.82
N LYS A 74 -9.87 6.18 -7.96
CA LYS A 74 -10.41 4.83 -7.74
C LYS A 74 -10.71 4.60 -6.26
N LYS A 75 -11.59 5.40 -5.65
CA LYS A 75 -11.99 5.20 -4.24
C LYS A 75 -12.50 3.78 -4.00
N PHE A 76 -12.02 3.13 -2.94
CA PHE A 76 -12.24 1.70 -2.71
C PHE A 76 -13.72 1.32 -2.56
N ASP A 77 -14.52 2.17 -1.91
CA ASP A 77 -15.95 1.99 -1.70
C ASP A 77 -16.80 2.20 -2.98
N GLU A 78 -16.26 2.95 -3.96
CA GLU A 78 -16.88 3.18 -5.27
C GLU A 78 -16.43 2.16 -6.34
N GLN A 79 -15.47 1.29 -6.02
CA GLN A 79 -14.95 0.27 -6.94
C GLN A 79 -15.91 -0.91 -7.14
N SER A 80 -15.82 -1.55 -8.31
CA SER A 80 -16.48 -2.85 -8.52
C SER A 80 -15.86 -3.94 -7.64
N ARG A 81 -16.57 -5.04 -7.41
CA ARG A 81 -16.04 -6.18 -6.62
C ARG A 81 -14.71 -6.71 -7.15
N LEU A 82 -14.53 -6.77 -8.47
CA LEU A 82 -13.27 -7.19 -9.10
C LEU A 82 -12.16 -6.19 -8.80
N ASP A 83 -12.44 -4.89 -8.96
CA ASP A 83 -11.46 -3.85 -8.67
C ASP A 83 -11.06 -3.87 -7.19
N GLN A 84 -12.01 -4.10 -6.27
CA GLN A 84 -11.74 -4.27 -4.83
C GLN A 84 -10.84 -5.48 -4.54
N GLN A 85 -11.02 -6.60 -5.26
CA GLN A 85 -10.17 -7.78 -5.14
C GLN A 85 -8.72 -7.50 -5.54
N ALA A 86 -8.48 -6.68 -6.55
CA ALA A 86 -7.12 -6.22 -6.87
C ALA A 86 -6.58 -5.22 -5.83
N SER A 87 -7.46 -4.34 -5.33
CA SER A 87 -7.09 -3.28 -4.41
C SER A 87 -6.65 -3.76 -3.03
N VAL A 88 -7.21 -4.86 -2.51
CA VAL A 88 -6.75 -5.43 -1.25
C VAL A 88 -5.29 -5.91 -1.33
N CYS A 89 -4.84 -6.41 -2.48
CA CYS A 89 -3.44 -6.78 -2.72
C CYS A 89 -2.53 -5.55 -2.85
N ALA A 90 -3.05 -4.48 -3.45
CA ALA A 90 -2.35 -3.20 -3.63
C ALA A 90 -2.14 -2.43 -2.32
N GLN A 91 -2.75 -2.87 -1.21
CA GLN A 91 -2.34 -2.39 0.11
C GLN A 91 -0.88 -2.73 0.41
N CYS A 92 -0.22 -3.63 -0.33
CA CYS A 92 1.17 -3.96 -0.11
C CYS A 92 2.02 -4.08 -1.37
N HIS A 93 1.45 -4.62 -2.45
CA HIS A 93 2.17 -4.91 -3.69
C HIS A 93 2.23 -3.71 -4.62
N VAL A 94 2.95 -2.68 -4.19
CA VAL A 94 3.06 -1.39 -4.87
C VAL A 94 4.46 -0.80 -4.75
N GLU A 95 4.76 0.17 -5.61
CA GLU A 95 5.84 1.11 -5.40
C GLU A 95 5.50 2.08 -4.25
N TYR A 96 6.49 2.35 -3.39
CA TYR A 96 6.32 3.28 -2.28
C TYR A 96 7.65 3.90 -1.87
N TYR A 97 7.55 5.06 -1.23
CA TYR A 97 8.65 5.72 -0.54
C TYR A 97 8.25 6.17 0.87
N PHE A 98 9.23 6.69 1.61
CA PHE A 98 9.01 7.27 2.93
C PHE A 98 9.04 8.80 2.86
N THR A 99 7.92 9.42 3.25
CA THR A 99 7.73 10.88 3.19
C THR A 99 7.72 11.53 4.57
N GLY A 100 8.08 12.81 4.60
CA GLY A 100 8.06 13.64 5.81
C GLY A 100 9.05 13.23 6.91
N PRO A 101 9.02 13.93 8.05
CA PRO A 101 9.93 13.67 9.17
C PRO A 101 9.68 12.30 9.83
N ASN A 102 8.43 11.83 9.83
CA ASN A 102 8.01 10.56 10.43
C ASN A 102 8.26 9.35 9.51
N LYS A 103 8.77 9.56 8.28
CA LYS A 103 8.97 8.49 7.29
C LYS A 103 7.68 7.71 7.02
N SER A 104 6.55 8.40 6.91
CA SER A 104 5.25 7.80 6.61
C SER A 104 5.27 7.16 5.21
N VAL A 105 4.52 6.08 5.04
CA VAL A 105 4.40 5.40 3.74
C VAL A 105 3.54 6.25 2.80
N LYS A 106 4.01 6.48 1.59
CA LYS A 106 3.23 7.10 0.52
C LYS A 106 3.52 6.41 -0.81
N PHE A 107 2.47 6.23 -1.62
CA PHE A 107 2.60 5.75 -2.99
C PHE A 107 2.78 6.96 -3.90
N PRO A 108 3.74 6.96 -4.84
CA PRO A 108 4.03 8.11 -5.70
C PRO A 108 3.03 8.24 -6.87
N TRP A 109 1.74 8.09 -6.59
CA TRP A 109 0.68 8.00 -7.61
C TRP A 109 -0.01 9.33 -7.93
N ASP A 110 0.42 10.44 -7.30
CA ASP A 110 -0.20 11.77 -7.45
C ASP A 110 -0.21 12.27 -8.92
N GLN A 111 0.67 11.73 -9.78
CA GLN A 111 0.73 12.05 -11.22
C GLN A 111 0.30 10.89 -12.12
N GLY A 112 -0.10 9.74 -11.56
CA GLY A 112 -0.36 8.51 -12.29
C GLY A 112 0.53 7.35 -11.82
N THR A 113 0.32 6.17 -12.40
CA THR A 113 0.97 4.92 -12.00
C THR A 113 1.98 4.40 -13.03
N THR A 114 2.27 5.15 -14.09
CA THR A 114 3.32 4.75 -15.05
C THR A 114 4.70 5.11 -14.51
N VAL A 115 5.75 4.50 -15.08
CA VAL A 115 7.13 4.81 -14.67
C VAL A 115 7.47 6.28 -14.96
N GLU A 116 6.98 6.82 -16.08
CA GLU A 116 7.18 8.22 -16.46
C GLU A 116 6.45 9.19 -15.53
N ASP A 117 5.26 8.83 -15.04
CA ASP A 117 4.53 9.63 -14.05
C ASP A 117 5.27 9.68 -12.72
N MET A 118 5.75 8.53 -12.23
CA MET A 118 6.48 8.44 -10.97
C MET A 118 7.85 9.13 -11.05
N GLU A 119 8.56 9.02 -12.17
CA GLU A 119 9.83 9.73 -12.40
C GLU A 119 9.62 11.25 -12.32
N ARG A 120 8.62 11.78 -13.05
CA ARG A 120 8.25 13.21 -12.98
C ARG A 120 7.84 13.64 -11.58
N TYR A 121 7.11 12.79 -10.87
CA TYR A 121 6.69 13.05 -9.50
C TYR A 121 7.90 13.21 -8.56
N TYR A 122 8.84 12.27 -8.58
CA TYR A 122 10.01 12.32 -7.71
C TYR A 122 10.97 13.46 -8.07
N ASP A 123 11.14 13.74 -9.37
CA ASP A 123 11.95 14.88 -9.85
C ASP A 123 11.38 16.22 -9.39
N ALA A 124 10.06 16.41 -9.48
CA ALA A 124 9.39 17.62 -9.02
C ALA A 124 9.56 17.86 -7.51
N LEU A 125 9.71 16.79 -6.72
CA LEU A 125 9.99 16.85 -5.28
C LEU A 125 11.49 16.99 -4.96
N ASN A 126 12.37 16.87 -5.96
CA ASN A 126 13.81 16.70 -5.77
C ASN A 126 14.12 15.60 -4.74
N PHE A 127 13.34 14.51 -4.79
CA PHE A 127 13.42 13.40 -3.86
C PHE A 127 14.58 12.46 -4.22
N LYS A 128 15.17 11.84 -3.19
CA LYS A 128 16.10 10.72 -3.35
C LYS A 128 16.00 9.79 -2.16
N ASP A 129 16.09 8.49 -2.41
CA ASP A 129 16.15 7.48 -1.37
C ASP A 129 17.55 7.39 -0.77
N TRP A 130 18.59 7.42 -1.62
CA TRP A 130 19.99 7.44 -1.19
C TRP A 130 20.90 8.12 -2.21
N THR A 131 22.10 8.48 -1.77
CA THR A 131 23.18 8.89 -2.68
C THR A 131 24.05 7.67 -2.95
N HIS A 132 24.19 7.30 -4.24
CA HIS A 132 24.99 6.17 -4.64
C HIS A 132 26.46 6.35 -4.21
N LYS A 133 27.03 5.38 -3.49
CA LYS A 133 28.35 5.55 -2.85
C LYS A 133 29.50 5.71 -3.85
N VAL A 134 29.37 5.18 -5.06
CA VAL A 134 30.42 5.25 -6.09
C VAL A 134 30.25 6.49 -6.95
N SER A 135 29.19 6.55 -7.76
CA SER A 135 28.91 7.63 -8.72
C SER A 135 28.45 8.94 -8.10
N LYS A 136 28.07 8.94 -6.81
CA LYS A 136 27.49 10.09 -6.09
C LYS A 136 26.14 10.57 -6.63
N ALA A 137 25.52 9.82 -7.55
CA ALA A 137 24.21 10.12 -8.08
C ALA A 137 23.11 10.07 -6.98
N PRO A 138 22.11 10.96 -7.01
CA PRO A 138 20.89 10.81 -6.21
C PRO A 138 20.01 9.70 -6.83
N MET A 139 19.70 8.67 -6.05
CA MET A 139 19.02 7.48 -6.55
C MET A 139 17.59 7.38 -6.02
N LEU A 140 16.72 6.82 -6.86
CA LEU A 140 15.38 6.33 -6.53
C LEU A 140 15.40 4.81 -6.43
N LYS A 141 14.66 4.24 -5.47
CA LYS A 141 14.55 2.79 -5.30
C LYS A 141 13.12 2.34 -5.60
N ALA A 142 12.95 1.57 -6.66
CA ALA A 142 11.70 0.87 -6.93
C ALA A 142 11.50 -0.37 -6.02
N GLN A 143 10.30 -0.51 -5.45
CA GLN A 143 9.80 -1.61 -4.63
C GLN A 143 8.62 -2.27 -5.35
N HIS A 144 8.73 -3.58 -5.65
CA HIS A 144 7.63 -4.49 -6.04
C HIS A 144 6.32 -3.85 -6.57
N PRO A 145 6.33 -3.18 -7.76
CA PRO A 145 5.20 -2.43 -8.31
C PRO A 145 4.12 -3.35 -8.91
N GLY A 146 3.55 -4.22 -8.09
CA GLY A 146 2.66 -5.30 -8.53
C GLY A 146 1.34 -4.79 -9.08
N TYR A 147 0.68 -3.84 -8.40
CA TYR A 147 -0.57 -3.24 -8.85
C TYR A 147 -0.38 -2.39 -10.11
N GLU A 148 0.69 -1.60 -10.14
CA GLU A 148 0.97 -0.67 -11.24
C GLU A 148 1.30 -1.44 -12.52
N THR A 149 2.18 -2.44 -12.44
CA THR A 149 2.53 -3.27 -13.60
C THR A 149 1.39 -4.20 -14.03
N TRP A 150 0.57 -4.70 -13.09
CA TRP A 150 -0.65 -5.44 -13.42
C TRP A 150 -1.63 -4.60 -14.25
N GLY A 151 -1.83 -3.33 -13.87
CA GLY A 151 -2.72 -2.40 -14.57
C GLY A 151 -2.30 -2.13 -16.02
N GLU A 152 -0.99 -2.18 -16.29
CA GLU A 152 -0.45 -2.05 -17.65
C GLU A 152 -0.46 -3.36 -18.47
N GLY A 153 -0.54 -4.50 -17.79
CA GLY A 153 -0.59 -5.82 -18.42
C GLY A 153 -1.92 -6.14 -19.08
N ILE A 154 -1.92 -7.10 -20.02
CA ILE A 154 -3.13 -7.49 -20.75
C ILE A 154 -4.21 -8.09 -19.82
N HIS A 155 -3.81 -8.79 -18.76
CA HIS A 155 -4.72 -9.33 -17.76
C HIS A 155 -5.45 -8.21 -17.01
N GLY A 156 -4.71 -7.22 -16.48
CA GLY A 156 -5.32 -6.07 -15.80
C GLY A 156 -6.20 -5.23 -16.72
N LYS A 157 -5.76 -5.01 -17.97
CA LYS A 157 -6.57 -4.33 -19.01
C LYS A 157 -7.90 -5.05 -19.32
N ASN A 158 -7.95 -6.37 -19.11
CA ASN A 158 -9.17 -7.18 -19.27
C ASN A 158 -9.85 -7.49 -17.92
N LYS A 159 -9.47 -6.82 -16.82
CA LYS A 159 -10.00 -7.04 -15.46
C LYS A 159 -9.89 -8.47 -14.95
N VAL A 160 -8.88 -9.22 -15.39
CA VAL A 160 -8.45 -10.45 -14.70
C VAL A 160 -7.63 -10.03 -13.50
N VAL A 161 -8.13 -10.31 -12.29
CA VAL A 161 -7.62 -9.74 -11.04
C VAL A 161 -6.67 -10.69 -10.32
N CYS A 162 -5.92 -10.16 -9.35
CA CYS A 162 -4.94 -10.92 -8.57
C CYS A 162 -5.53 -12.23 -8.00
N VAL A 163 -6.76 -12.14 -7.48
CA VAL A 163 -7.51 -13.24 -6.88
C VAL A 163 -7.77 -14.38 -7.87
N ASP A 164 -8.05 -14.08 -9.15
CA ASP A 164 -8.35 -15.12 -10.16
C ASP A 164 -7.20 -16.12 -10.35
N CYS A 165 -5.96 -15.72 -10.10
CA CYS A 165 -4.77 -16.56 -10.26
C CYS A 165 -4.19 -17.04 -8.92
N HIS A 166 -4.21 -16.18 -7.90
CA HIS A 166 -3.50 -16.43 -6.64
C HIS A 166 -4.40 -16.90 -5.49
N MET A 167 -5.73 -16.78 -5.63
CA MET A 167 -6.71 -17.22 -4.63
C MET A 167 -7.93 -17.87 -5.32
N PRO A 168 -7.74 -19.02 -6.01
CA PRO A 168 -8.80 -19.70 -6.75
C PRO A 168 -9.85 -20.39 -5.88
#